data_AF-A0A933YFM3-F1
#
_entry.id   AF-A0A933YFM3-F1
#
_cell.length_a   1.000
_cell.length_b   1.000
_cell.length_c   1.000
_cell.angle_alpha   90.00
_cell.angle_beta   90.00
_cell.angle_gamma   90.00
#
_symmetry.space_group_name_H-M   'P 1'
#
loop_
_entity.id
_entity.type
_entity.pdbx_description
1 polymer ?
#
loop_
_entity_poly.entity_id
_entity_poly.type
_entity_poly.pdbx_seq_one_letter_code
_entity_poly.pdbx_strand_id
1 'polypeptide(L)'
;MGLIFVGPKFTSIYDALRISGQASKELFLLLASGLILAGAVVLKRGLTWWEVRPGTRSDLIGIIALGFIPISLLPFLGLGNITERYAYLASAGAATLLALVLLKIYLQISKRSSVLAVISLILLTLTIVGFYLADLERSQRDWQKAGEISHRLLLDLRKTYFTFTLDRTFYFVDVPIREGRAWVFPVGLPDALWHTFRDESLKVVQVKSLEEALDLKDKTSNSHVFVFENGEIKEVIRETKQVPIK
;
A
#
# COMPACT_ATOMS: atom_id res chain seq x y z
N MET A 1 -0.26 12.65 3.54
CA MET A 1 0.49 13.45 2.54
C MET A 1 0.97 12.62 1.34
N GLY A 2 1.38 11.34 1.48
CA GLY A 2 1.77 10.48 0.33
C GLY A 2 0.74 10.32 -0.77
N LEU A 3 -0.53 10.17 -0.36
CA LEU A 3 -1.70 10.05 -1.25
C LEU A 3 -1.92 11.23 -2.20
N ILE A 4 -1.31 12.39 -1.90
CA ILE A 4 -1.58 13.66 -2.60
C ILE A 4 -1.11 13.61 -4.07
N PHE A 5 -0.02 12.90 -4.35
CA PHE A 5 0.57 12.82 -5.69
C PHE A 5 0.79 11.40 -6.19
N VAL A 6 0.74 10.43 -5.27
CA VAL A 6 1.08 9.03 -5.50
C VAL A 6 -0.17 8.20 -5.25
N GLY A 7 -1.22 8.49 -6.03
CA GLY A 7 -2.51 7.80 -5.91
C GLY A 7 -2.44 6.33 -6.36
N PRO A 8 -3.59 5.62 -6.36
CA PRO A 8 -3.67 4.18 -6.68
C PRO A 8 -3.15 3.83 -8.09
N LYS A 9 -3.27 4.79 -9.02
CA LYS A 9 -2.73 4.65 -10.37
C LYS A 9 -1.20 4.66 -10.37
N PHE A 10 -0.58 5.46 -9.50
CA PHE A 10 0.87 5.47 -9.36
C PHE A 10 1.37 4.14 -8.79
N THR A 11 0.72 3.60 -7.75
CA THR A 11 1.15 2.32 -7.16
C THR A 11 1.10 1.20 -8.19
N SER A 12 0.10 1.21 -9.09
CA SER A 12 0.01 0.24 -10.19
C SER A 12 1.17 0.38 -11.20
N ILE A 13 1.52 1.62 -11.58
CA ILE A 13 2.66 1.89 -12.46
C ILE A 13 3.98 1.47 -11.79
N TYR A 14 4.13 1.78 -10.51
CA TYR A 14 5.32 1.45 -9.74
C TYR A 14 5.45 -0.06 -9.49
N ASP A 15 4.34 -0.76 -9.26
CA ASP A 15 4.30 -2.23 -9.20
C ASP A 15 4.70 -2.85 -10.54
N ALA A 16 4.24 -2.29 -11.67
CA ALA A 16 4.67 -2.73 -13.00
C ALA A 16 6.18 -2.55 -13.20
N LEU A 17 6.72 -1.37 -12.84
CA LEU A 17 8.16 -1.10 -12.87
C LEU A 17 8.95 -2.08 -11.99
N ARG A 18 8.41 -2.44 -10.82
CA ARG A 18 9.01 -3.44 -9.94
C ARG A 18 9.03 -4.82 -10.58
N ILE A 19 7.90 -5.30 -11.10
CA ILE A 19 7.80 -6.62 -11.74
C ILE A 19 8.80 -6.73 -12.89
N SER A 20 8.91 -5.68 -13.71
CA SER A 20 9.93 -5.59 -14.77
C SER A 20 11.35 -5.57 -14.22
N GLY A 21 11.62 -4.85 -13.12
CA GLY A 21 12.94 -4.82 -12.48
C GLY A 21 13.36 -6.14 -11.84
N GLN A 22 12.42 -6.90 -11.28
CA GLN A 22 12.69 -8.22 -10.69
C GLN A 22 12.99 -9.28 -11.74
N ALA A 23 12.44 -9.16 -12.95
CA ALA A 23 12.72 -10.06 -14.06
C ALA A 23 14.20 -10.03 -14.49
N SER A 24 14.91 -8.93 -14.23
CA SER A 24 16.32 -8.76 -14.61
C SER A 24 17.07 -7.90 -13.59
N LYS A 25 17.79 -8.54 -12.66
CA LYS A 25 18.62 -7.86 -11.64
C LYS A 25 19.60 -6.85 -12.24
N GLU A 26 20.13 -7.16 -13.43
CA GLU A 26 21.06 -6.28 -14.16
C GLU A 26 20.39 -4.99 -14.62
N LEU A 27 19.16 -5.08 -15.17
CA LEU A 27 18.37 -3.91 -15.55
C LEU A 27 18.04 -3.04 -14.34
N PHE A 28 17.74 -3.65 -13.19
CA PHE A 28 17.48 -2.92 -11.96
C PHE A 28 18.70 -2.12 -11.50
N LEU A 29 19.90 -2.73 -11.48
CA LEU A 29 21.14 -2.06 -11.13
C LEU A 29 21.51 -0.94 -12.14
N LEU A 30 21.27 -1.16 -13.43
CA LEU A 30 21.44 -0.15 -14.48
C LEU A 30 20.49 1.03 -14.30
N LEU A 31 19.21 0.78 -14.01
CA LEU A 31 18.23 1.85 -13.78
C LEU A 31 18.53 2.62 -12.50
N ALA A 32 18.90 1.92 -11.41
CA ALA A 32 19.25 2.55 -10.15
C ALA A 32 20.51 3.42 -10.29
N SER A 33 21.57 2.90 -10.91
CA SER A 33 22.80 3.67 -11.16
C SER A 33 22.56 4.82 -12.12
N GLY A 34 21.74 4.63 -13.17
CA GLY A 34 21.32 5.69 -14.08
C GLY A 34 20.56 6.82 -13.39
N LEU A 35 19.62 6.49 -12.50
CA LEU A 35 18.87 7.49 -11.71
C LEU A 35 19.76 8.22 -10.69
N ILE A 36 20.69 7.52 -10.04
CA ILE A 36 21.67 8.14 -9.13
C ILE A 36 22.58 9.11 -9.89
N LEU A 37 23.12 8.69 -11.04
CA LEU A 37 23.94 9.54 -11.91
C LEU A 37 23.14 10.75 -12.42
N ALA A 38 21.92 10.52 -12.90
CA ALA A 38 21.03 11.60 -13.34
C ALA A 38 20.75 12.59 -12.19
N GLY A 39 20.45 12.08 -11.00
CA GLY A 39 20.26 12.87 -9.78
C GLY A 39 21.50 13.69 -9.43
N ALA A 40 22.69 13.08 -9.45
CA ALA A 40 23.95 13.76 -9.16
C ALA A 40 24.30 14.83 -10.21
N VAL A 41 24.09 14.56 -11.50
CA VAL A 41 24.28 15.55 -12.58
C VAL A 41 23.32 16.72 -12.43
N VAL A 42 22.06 16.43 -12.13
CA VAL A 42 21.02 17.42 -11.84
C VAL A 42 21.42 18.29 -10.65
N LEU A 43 21.86 17.69 -9.55
CA LEU A 43 22.25 18.39 -8.32
C LEU A 43 23.49 19.26 -8.55
N LYS A 44 24.50 18.72 -9.25
CA LYS A 44 25.72 19.44 -9.63
C LYS A 44 25.40 20.64 -10.51
N ARG A 45 24.66 20.43 -11.62
CA ARG A 45 24.25 21.53 -12.52
C ARG A 45 23.41 22.56 -11.79
N GLY A 46 22.53 22.10 -10.90
CA GLY A 46 21.74 22.96 -10.05
C GLY A 46 22.60 23.85 -9.16
N LEU A 47 23.56 23.29 -8.43
CA LEU A 47 24.52 24.04 -7.62
C LEU A 47 25.33 25.04 -8.45
N THR A 48 25.77 24.66 -9.66
CA THR A 48 26.53 25.58 -10.52
C THR A 48 25.65 26.72 -11.05
N TRP A 49 24.38 26.45 -11.34
CA TRP A 49 23.42 27.46 -11.82
C TRP A 49 22.97 28.41 -10.71
N TRP A 50 22.97 27.95 -9.46
CA TRP A 50 22.68 28.75 -8.26
C TRP A 50 23.63 29.95 -8.14
N GLU A 51 24.91 29.77 -8.49
CA GLU A 51 25.94 30.82 -8.39
C GLU A 51 25.87 31.83 -9.55
N VAL A 52 25.40 31.41 -10.74
CA VAL A 52 25.57 32.20 -11.97
C VAL A 52 24.35 33.06 -12.33
N ARG A 53 23.13 32.70 -11.90
CA ARG A 53 21.89 33.44 -12.26
C ARG A 53 20.88 33.52 -11.11
N PRO A 54 20.82 34.62 -10.35
CA PRO A 54 19.85 34.77 -9.26
C PRO A 54 18.38 34.76 -9.71
N GLY A 55 18.09 34.98 -11.01
CA GLY A 55 16.74 34.90 -11.59
C GLY A 55 16.18 33.48 -11.82
N THR A 56 17.01 32.42 -11.77
CA THR A 56 16.59 31.03 -12.09
C THR A 56 16.32 30.14 -10.88
N ARG A 57 16.19 30.73 -9.68
CA ARG A 57 16.01 29.97 -8.42
C ARG A 57 14.80 29.03 -8.43
N SER A 58 13.67 29.44 -9.05
CA SER A 58 12.46 28.61 -9.10
C SER A 58 12.63 27.35 -9.96
N ASP A 59 13.37 27.43 -11.06
CA ASP A 59 13.61 26.30 -11.94
C ASP A 59 14.52 25.25 -11.28
N LEU A 60 15.52 25.71 -10.52
CA LEU A 60 16.39 24.83 -9.73
C LEU A 60 15.63 24.09 -8.63
N ILE A 61 14.79 24.80 -7.86
CA ILE A 61 13.94 24.16 -6.84
C ILE A 61 13.04 23.10 -7.50
N GLY A 62 12.48 23.40 -8.68
CA GLY A 62 11.67 22.45 -9.44
C GLY A 62 12.45 21.21 -9.86
N ILE A 63 13.67 21.39 -10.36
CA ILE A 63 14.55 20.29 -10.75
C ILE A 63 14.92 19.40 -9.55
N ILE A 64 15.27 19.99 -8.40
CA ILE A 64 15.58 19.26 -7.16
C ILE A 64 14.34 18.48 -6.70
N ALA A 65 13.17 19.14 -6.66
CA ALA A 65 11.92 18.54 -6.26
C ALA A 65 11.51 17.36 -7.17
N LEU A 66 11.73 17.50 -8.48
CA LEU A 66 11.47 16.44 -9.46
C LEU A 66 12.43 15.25 -9.28
N GLY A 67 13.71 15.50 -9.02
CA GLY A 67 14.69 14.43 -8.73
C GLY A 67 14.46 13.75 -7.39
N PHE A 68 13.96 14.48 -6.38
CA PHE A 68 13.70 13.96 -5.05
C PHE A 68 12.64 12.84 -5.03
N ILE A 69 11.63 12.94 -5.89
CA ILE A 69 10.55 11.94 -6.00
C ILE A 69 11.11 10.52 -6.30
N PRO A 70 11.78 10.26 -7.45
CA PRO A 70 12.30 8.93 -7.74
C PRO A 70 13.41 8.50 -6.78
N ILE A 71 14.28 9.42 -6.34
CA ILE A 71 15.34 9.10 -5.37
C ILE A 71 14.76 8.58 -4.05
N SER A 72 13.73 9.25 -3.53
CA SER A 72 13.06 8.83 -2.30
C SER A 72 12.30 7.51 -2.41
N LEU A 73 11.85 7.15 -3.62
CA LEU A 73 11.14 5.89 -3.87
C LEU A 73 12.09 4.72 -4.17
N LEU A 74 13.32 4.99 -4.59
CA LEU A 74 14.27 3.96 -5.03
C LEU A 74 14.55 2.86 -3.98
N PRO A 75 14.70 3.16 -2.67
CA PRO A 75 14.91 2.12 -1.65
C PRO A 75 13.77 1.11 -1.54
N PHE A 76 12.55 1.50 -1.91
CA PHE A 76 11.34 0.67 -1.75
C PHE A 76 11.05 -0.21 -2.97
N LEU A 77 11.77 -0.01 -4.08
CA LEU A 77 11.51 -0.68 -5.35
C LEU A 77 11.78 -2.19 -5.26
N GLY A 78 12.70 -2.59 -4.38
CA GLY A 78 12.97 -4.00 -4.09
C GLY A 78 11.97 -4.67 -3.14
N LEU A 79 11.08 -3.93 -2.49
CA LEU A 79 10.18 -4.48 -1.48
C LEU A 79 8.93 -5.12 -2.11
N GLY A 80 8.61 -6.34 -1.66
CA GLY A 80 7.44 -7.11 -2.12
C GLY A 80 6.07 -6.53 -1.72
N ASN A 81 6.04 -5.62 -0.75
CA ASN A 81 4.81 -5.08 -0.17
C ASN A 81 4.77 -3.55 -0.21
N ILE A 82 4.52 -2.97 -1.39
CA ILE A 82 4.43 -1.52 -1.56
C ILE A 82 3.15 -1.01 -0.89
N THR A 83 3.31 0.00 -0.03
CA THR A 83 2.21 0.63 0.69
C THR A 83 2.29 2.14 0.53
N GLU A 84 1.16 2.83 0.71
CA GLU A 84 1.05 4.29 0.60
C GLU A 84 2.04 5.05 1.50
N ARG A 85 2.50 4.45 2.61
CA ARG A 85 3.46 5.09 3.53
C ARG A 85 4.82 5.36 2.89
N TYR A 86 5.22 4.60 1.87
CA TYR A 86 6.49 4.80 1.18
C TYR A 86 6.49 6.07 0.33
N ALA A 87 5.31 6.56 -0.05
CA ALA A 87 5.15 7.79 -0.80
C ALA A 87 5.25 9.06 0.06
N TYR A 88 5.33 8.95 1.39
CA TYR A 88 5.35 10.11 2.28
C TYR A 88 6.54 11.02 2.01
N LEU A 89 7.74 10.43 1.84
CA LEU A 89 8.92 11.21 1.53
C LEU A 89 8.82 11.83 0.13
N ALA A 90 8.45 11.04 -0.88
CA ALA A 90 8.26 11.49 -2.25
C ALA A 90 7.25 12.65 -2.38
N SER A 91 6.22 12.67 -1.52
CA SER A 91 5.19 13.70 -1.53
C SER A 91 5.71 15.11 -1.22
N ALA A 92 6.82 15.24 -0.51
CA ALA A 92 7.44 16.56 -0.27
C ALA A 92 7.97 17.18 -1.58
N GLY A 93 8.59 16.36 -2.44
CA GLY A 93 9.04 16.80 -3.77
C GLY A 93 7.86 17.18 -4.65
N ALA A 94 6.83 16.35 -4.67
CA ALA A 94 5.64 16.63 -5.48
C ALA A 94 4.84 17.85 -4.98
N ALA A 95 4.76 18.07 -3.66
CA ALA A 95 4.16 19.27 -3.07
C ALA A 95 4.92 20.53 -3.46
N THR A 96 6.26 20.47 -3.46
CA THR A 96 7.12 21.57 -3.89
C THR A 96 6.89 21.88 -5.38
N LEU A 97 6.81 20.86 -6.24
CA LEU A 97 6.48 21.06 -7.66
C LEU A 97 5.10 21.71 -7.85
N LEU A 98 4.09 21.25 -7.12
CA LEU A 98 2.76 21.84 -7.18
C LEU A 98 2.78 23.31 -6.78
N ALA A 99 3.46 23.65 -5.68
CA ALA A 99 3.60 25.03 -5.23
C ALA A 99 4.26 25.92 -6.30
N LEU A 100 5.30 25.42 -6.98
CA LEU A 100 5.94 26.15 -8.08
C LEU A 100 5.01 26.33 -9.29
N VAL A 101 4.21 25.31 -9.63
CA VAL A 101 3.20 25.41 -10.71
C VAL A 101 2.15 26.46 -10.35
N LEU A 102 1.61 26.43 -9.13
CA LEU A 102 0.65 27.41 -8.64
C LEU A 102 1.23 28.84 -8.66
N LEU A 103 2.49 29.00 -8.24
CA LEU A 103 3.19 30.28 -8.31
C LEU A 103 3.34 30.77 -9.75
N LYS A 104 3.73 29.90 -10.69
CA LYS A 104 3.87 30.25 -12.11
C LYS A 104 2.52 30.67 -12.71
N ILE A 105 1.43 29.97 -12.39
CA ILE A 105 0.07 30.33 -12.80
C ILE A 105 -0.32 31.71 -12.23
N TYR A 106 -0.10 31.92 -10.93
CA TYR A 106 -0.38 33.20 -10.27
C TYR A 106 0.36 34.37 -10.94
N LEU A 107 1.69 34.24 -11.12
CA LEU A 107 2.50 35.27 -11.74
C LEU A 107 2.06 35.56 -13.19
N GLN A 108 1.67 34.53 -13.94
CA GLN A 108 1.22 34.69 -15.32
C GLN A 108 -0.12 35.43 -15.40
N ILE A 109 -1.08 35.11 -14.54
CA ILE A 109 -2.40 35.78 -14.52
C ILE A 109 -2.28 37.20 -13.94
N SER A 110 -1.42 37.40 -12.94
CA SER A 110 -1.23 38.69 -12.28
C SER A 110 -0.66 39.76 -13.21
N LYS A 111 -0.04 39.38 -14.34
CA LYS A 111 0.36 40.32 -15.40
C LYS A 111 -0.84 41.04 -16.02
N ARG A 112 -2.03 40.44 -15.99
CA ARG A 112 -3.27 41.00 -16.55
C ARG A 112 -4.19 41.56 -15.45
N SER A 113 -4.36 40.83 -14.35
CA SER A 113 -5.17 41.26 -13.21
C SER A 113 -4.78 40.49 -11.95
N SER A 114 -4.38 41.20 -10.90
CA SER A 114 -4.05 40.61 -9.60
C SER A 114 -5.28 39.96 -8.95
N VAL A 115 -6.45 40.58 -9.06
CA VAL A 115 -7.72 40.05 -8.53
C VAL A 115 -8.07 38.72 -9.20
N LEU A 116 -7.98 38.64 -10.53
CA LEU A 116 -8.24 37.40 -11.26
C LEU A 116 -7.25 36.29 -10.87
N ALA A 117 -5.98 36.64 -10.64
CA ALA A 117 -4.95 35.69 -10.22
C ALA A 117 -5.26 35.08 -8.85
N VAL A 118 -5.66 35.91 -7.88
CA VAL A 118 -6.03 35.46 -6.54
C VAL A 118 -7.28 34.58 -6.58
N ILE A 119 -8.34 34.99 -7.29
CA ILE A 119 -9.57 34.18 -7.41
C ILE A 119 -9.27 32.82 -8.06
N SER A 120 -8.50 32.80 -9.14
CA SER A 120 -8.12 31.56 -9.83
C SER A 120 -7.30 30.65 -8.92
N LEU A 121 -6.36 31.21 -8.15
CA LEU A 121 -5.55 30.45 -7.19
C LEU A 121 -6.43 29.84 -6.09
N ILE A 122 -7.36 30.61 -5.51
CA ILE A 122 -8.29 30.11 -4.50
C ILE A 122 -9.14 28.97 -5.05
N LEU A 123 -9.74 29.14 -6.24
CA LEU A 123 -10.56 28.10 -6.86
C LEU A 123 -9.76 26.82 -7.14
N LEU A 124 -8.53 26.96 -7.63
CA LEU A 124 -7.65 25.82 -7.90
C LEU A 124 -7.26 25.11 -6.60
N THR A 125 -6.89 25.86 -5.55
CA THR A 125 -6.59 25.29 -4.24
C THR A 125 -7.80 24.58 -3.64
N LEU A 126 -9.00 25.16 -3.71
CA LEU A 126 -10.23 24.53 -3.22
C LEU A 126 -10.55 23.24 -3.98
N THR A 127 -10.35 23.23 -5.30
CA THR A 127 -10.56 22.04 -6.14
C THR A 127 -9.61 20.91 -5.72
N ILE A 128 -8.33 21.24 -5.54
CA ILE A 128 -7.29 20.30 -5.10
C ILE A 128 -7.61 19.76 -3.70
N VAL A 129 -7.97 20.64 -2.75
CA VAL A 129 -8.36 20.24 -1.39
C VAL A 129 -9.61 19.36 -1.40
N GLY A 130 -10.63 19.71 -2.17
CA GLY A 130 -11.86 18.93 -2.30
C GLY A 130 -11.62 17.52 -2.83
N PHE A 131 -10.77 17.38 -3.84
CA PHE A 131 -10.35 16.07 -4.35
C PHE A 131 -9.68 15.22 -3.25
N TYR A 132 -8.83 15.83 -2.41
CA TYR A 132 -8.17 15.10 -1.33
C TYR A 132 -9.06 14.72 -0.17
N LEU A 133 -10.03 15.57 0.19
CA LEU A 133 -11.01 15.22 1.22
C LEU A 133 -11.83 14.01 0.79
N ALA A 134 -12.24 13.96 -0.48
CA ALA A 134 -12.95 12.81 -1.03
C ALA A 134 -12.10 11.53 -1.03
N ASP A 135 -10.82 11.62 -1.40
CA ASP A 135 -9.92 10.44 -1.37
C ASP A 135 -9.61 9.98 0.05
N LEU A 136 -9.45 10.90 1.00
CA LEU A 136 -9.24 10.62 2.41
C LEU A 136 -10.45 9.89 3.00
N GLU A 137 -11.66 10.36 2.74
CA GLU A 137 -12.89 9.73 3.20
C GLU A 137 -13.05 8.31 2.63
N ARG A 138 -12.72 8.12 1.35
CA ARG A 138 -12.66 6.78 0.74
C ARG A 138 -11.64 5.88 1.45
N SER A 139 -10.41 6.37 1.67
CA SER A 139 -9.38 5.60 2.37
C SER A 139 -9.83 5.21 3.78
N GLN A 140 -10.42 6.15 4.52
CA GLN A 140 -10.93 5.91 5.87
C GLN A 140 -12.02 4.84 5.88
N ARG A 141 -12.95 4.85 4.92
CA ARG A 141 -13.96 3.79 4.77
C ARG A 141 -13.34 2.42 4.48
N ASP A 142 -12.36 2.37 3.57
CA ASP A 142 -11.65 1.12 3.25
C ASP A 142 -10.96 0.57 4.51
N TRP A 143 -10.26 1.42 5.27
CA TRP A 143 -9.59 1.04 6.52
C TRP A 143 -10.56 0.61 7.62
N GLN A 144 -11.69 1.29 7.76
CA GLN A 144 -12.72 0.92 8.72
C GLN A 144 -13.28 -0.47 8.40
N LYS A 145 -13.65 -0.72 7.14
CA LYS A 145 -14.16 -2.04 6.71
C LYS A 145 -13.12 -3.15 6.89
N ALA A 146 -11.86 -2.91 6.51
CA ALA A 146 -10.78 -3.86 6.75
C ALA A 146 -10.64 -4.18 8.24
N GLY A 147 -10.70 -3.16 9.10
CA GLY A 147 -10.70 -3.31 10.55
C GLY A 147 -11.89 -4.12 11.07
N GLU A 148 -13.10 -3.88 10.54
CA GLU A 148 -14.30 -4.63 10.89
C GLU A 148 -14.21 -6.11 10.49
N ILE A 149 -13.63 -6.43 9.32
CA ILE A 149 -13.40 -7.80 8.87
C ILE A 149 -12.40 -8.50 9.81
N SER A 150 -11.25 -7.87 10.06
CA SER A 150 -10.23 -8.42 10.97
C SER A 150 -10.76 -8.61 12.38
N HIS A 151 -11.53 -7.64 12.88
CA HIS A 151 -12.10 -7.69 14.22
C HIS A 151 -13.13 -8.81 14.35
N ARG A 152 -14.06 -8.94 13.39
CA ARG A 152 -15.06 -10.02 13.38
C ARG A 152 -14.41 -11.40 13.34
N LEU A 153 -13.45 -11.61 12.43
CA LEU A 153 -12.67 -12.85 12.34
C LEU A 153 -12.11 -13.24 13.71
N LEU A 154 -11.36 -12.33 14.35
CA LEU A 154 -10.68 -12.64 15.61
C LEU A 154 -11.68 -12.87 16.75
N LEU A 155 -12.79 -12.12 16.78
CA LEU A 155 -13.84 -12.32 17.78
C LEU A 155 -14.58 -13.64 17.60
N ASP A 156 -14.96 -13.99 16.38
CA ASP A 156 -15.73 -15.20 16.08
C ASP A 156 -14.89 -16.45 16.38
N LEU A 157 -13.61 -16.42 16.00
CA LEU A 157 -12.67 -17.45 16.42
C LEU A 157 -12.53 -17.47 17.93
N ARG A 158 -12.25 -16.34 18.59
CA ARG A 158 -12.07 -16.32 20.05
C ARG A 158 -13.30 -16.85 20.79
N LYS A 159 -14.52 -16.53 20.36
CA LYS A 159 -15.76 -16.99 21.00
C LYS A 159 -15.97 -18.48 20.83
N THR A 160 -15.77 -18.99 19.61
CA THR A 160 -16.01 -20.40 19.28
C THR A 160 -14.94 -21.32 19.87
N TYR A 161 -13.72 -20.80 20.01
CA TYR A 161 -12.51 -21.56 20.30
C TYR A 161 -11.84 -21.10 21.63
N PHE A 162 -12.60 -20.49 22.56
CA PHE A 162 -12.08 -19.77 23.75
C PHE A 162 -11.30 -20.62 24.76
N THR A 163 -11.54 -21.94 24.81
CA THR A 163 -11.03 -22.82 25.88
C THR A 163 -10.38 -24.05 25.26
N PHE A 164 -9.06 -24.01 25.03
CA PHE A 164 -8.40 -25.11 24.34
C PHE A 164 -7.21 -25.77 25.01
N THR A 165 -7.13 -27.06 24.67
CA THR A 165 -6.04 -28.00 24.79
C THR A 165 -4.94 -27.69 23.78
N LEU A 166 -3.69 -27.94 24.19
CA LEU A 166 -2.46 -27.77 23.42
C LEU A 166 -2.51 -28.47 22.04
N ASP A 167 -1.69 -27.98 21.11
CA ASP A 167 -1.42 -28.51 19.75
C ASP A 167 -2.61 -28.52 18.79
N ARG A 168 -2.92 -27.34 18.22
CA ARG A 168 -3.94 -27.17 17.17
C ARG A 168 -3.37 -26.64 15.87
N THR A 169 -3.97 -27.06 14.76
CA THR A 169 -3.66 -26.50 13.44
C THR A 169 -4.91 -25.90 12.81
N PHE A 170 -4.87 -24.61 12.50
CA PHE A 170 -5.91 -23.90 11.77
C PHE A 170 -5.49 -23.70 10.33
N TYR A 171 -6.23 -24.32 9.42
CA TYR A 171 -6.10 -24.12 7.98
C TYR A 171 -7.09 -23.05 7.55
N PHE A 172 -6.61 -22.00 6.89
CA PHE A 172 -7.43 -20.93 6.35
C PHE A 172 -7.38 -20.93 4.82
N VAL A 173 -8.55 -20.84 4.21
CA VAL A 173 -8.78 -20.78 2.77
C VAL A 173 -9.33 -19.39 2.43
N ASP A 174 -8.84 -18.81 1.34
CA ASP A 174 -9.32 -17.54 0.78
C ASP A 174 -9.31 -16.34 1.76
N VAL A 175 -8.31 -16.30 2.65
CA VAL A 175 -8.13 -15.19 3.59
C VAL A 175 -8.07 -13.86 2.82
N PRO A 176 -8.95 -12.88 3.16
CA PRO A 176 -8.91 -11.60 2.48
C PRO A 176 -7.59 -10.90 2.74
N ILE A 177 -6.91 -10.56 1.65
CA ILE A 177 -5.63 -9.85 1.71
C ILE A 177 -5.88 -8.34 1.86
N ARG A 178 -6.87 -7.79 1.16
CA ARG A 178 -7.25 -6.36 1.16
C ARG A 178 -8.76 -6.17 1.05
N GLU A 179 -9.24 -5.04 1.56
CA GLU A 179 -10.56 -4.48 1.31
C GLU A 179 -10.37 -3.07 0.73
N GLY A 180 -10.69 -2.88 -0.54
CA GLY A 180 -10.33 -1.66 -1.26
C GLY A 180 -8.81 -1.41 -1.23
N ARG A 181 -8.38 -0.31 -0.60
CA ARG A 181 -6.95 0.02 -0.41
C ARG A 181 -6.36 -0.45 0.92
N ALA A 182 -7.19 -0.88 1.85
CA ALA A 182 -6.74 -1.25 3.19
C ALA A 182 -6.34 -2.72 3.25
N TRP A 183 -5.26 -3.01 3.99
CA TRP A 183 -4.80 -4.37 4.23
C TRP A 183 -5.63 -5.01 5.34
N VAL A 184 -6.04 -6.26 5.12
CA VAL A 184 -6.74 -7.08 6.13
C VAL A 184 -5.72 -8.03 6.76
N PHE A 185 -5.33 -9.11 6.06
CA PHE A 185 -4.24 -9.99 6.51
C PHE A 185 -3.25 -10.34 5.37
N PRO A 186 -2.35 -9.41 4.99
CA PRO A 186 -1.34 -9.71 3.97
C PRO A 186 -0.37 -10.82 4.40
N VAL A 187 0.07 -10.76 5.66
CA VAL A 187 1.01 -11.72 6.27
C VAL A 187 0.81 -11.88 7.78
N GLY A 188 -0.07 -11.09 8.42
CA GLY A 188 -0.17 -10.98 9.87
C GLY A 188 -1.23 -11.84 10.55
N LEU A 189 -1.91 -12.74 9.82
CA LEU A 189 -2.94 -13.60 10.42
C LEU A 189 -2.37 -14.51 11.52
N PRO A 190 -1.22 -15.19 11.34
CA PRO A 190 -0.62 -15.99 12.41
C PRO A 190 -0.34 -15.16 13.67
N ASP A 191 0.25 -13.97 13.52
CA ASP A 191 0.57 -13.08 14.63
C ASP A 191 -0.69 -12.60 15.35
N ALA A 192 -1.74 -12.24 14.59
CA ALA A 192 -3.01 -11.79 15.15
C ALA A 192 -3.69 -12.89 15.97
N LEU A 193 -3.64 -14.14 15.50
CA LEU A 193 -4.17 -15.29 16.23
C LEU A 193 -3.31 -15.62 17.45
N TRP A 194 -1.98 -15.55 17.34
CA TRP A 194 -1.10 -15.67 18.50
C TRP A 194 -1.41 -14.62 19.57
N HIS A 195 -1.65 -13.36 19.20
CA HIS A 195 -2.04 -12.32 20.15
C HIS A 195 -3.41 -12.55 20.79
N THR A 196 -4.32 -13.19 20.05
CA THR A 196 -5.70 -13.45 20.48
C THR A 196 -5.77 -14.63 21.44
N PHE A 197 -5.06 -15.72 21.14
CA PHE A 197 -5.09 -16.97 21.91
C PHE A 197 -3.94 -17.10 22.91
N ARG A 198 -2.82 -16.40 22.70
CA ARG A 198 -1.57 -16.50 23.47
C ARG A 198 -1.04 -17.93 23.59
N ASP A 199 -1.15 -18.67 22.48
CA ASP A 199 -0.75 -20.08 22.39
C ASP A 199 0.35 -20.24 21.33
N GLU A 200 1.53 -20.72 21.76
CA GLU A 200 2.68 -21.01 20.89
C GLU A 200 2.53 -22.31 20.13
N SER A 201 1.66 -23.23 20.59
CA SER A 201 1.38 -24.50 19.92
C SER A 201 0.42 -24.36 18.74
N LEU A 202 -0.25 -23.20 18.61
CA LEU A 202 -1.19 -22.93 17.54
C LEU A 202 -0.46 -22.75 16.19
N LYS A 203 -0.68 -23.68 15.27
CA LYS A 203 -0.18 -23.62 13.90
C LYS A 203 -1.23 -23.01 12.98
N VAL A 204 -0.87 -21.91 12.33
CA VAL A 204 -1.74 -21.21 11.36
C VAL A 204 -1.19 -21.43 9.97
N VAL A 205 -1.98 -22.08 9.11
CA VAL A 205 -1.59 -22.40 7.74
C VAL A 205 -2.60 -21.80 6.79
N GLN A 206 -2.14 -20.98 5.84
CA GLN A 206 -2.97 -20.48 4.74
C GLN A 206 -2.77 -21.38 3.52
N VAL A 207 -3.87 -21.87 2.95
CA VAL A 207 -3.85 -22.70 1.74
C VAL A 207 -4.63 -22.04 0.62
N LYS A 208 -4.39 -22.48 -0.62
CA LYS A 208 -5.00 -21.86 -1.81
C LYS A 208 -6.35 -22.48 -2.19
N SER A 209 -6.68 -23.65 -1.65
CA SER A 209 -7.90 -24.35 -2.00
C SER A 209 -8.50 -25.08 -0.80
N LEU A 210 -9.83 -25.21 -0.83
CA LEU A 210 -10.56 -25.96 0.19
C LEU A 210 -10.19 -27.45 0.18
N GLU A 211 -10.00 -28.05 -1.00
CA GLU A 211 -9.63 -29.46 -1.11
C GLU A 211 -8.28 -29.75 -0.45
N GLU A 212 -7.28 -28.91 -0.70
CA GLU A 212 -5.97 -29.00 -0.03
C GLU A 212 -6.09 -28.85 1.49
N ALA A 213 -6.89 -27.90 1.98
CA ALA A 213 -7.14 -27.75 3.42
C ALA A 213 -7.73 -29.02 4.03
N LEU A 214 -8.72 -29.61 3.38
CA LEU A 214 -9.40 -30.82 3.87
C LEU A 214 -8.48 -32.03 3.84
N ASP A 215 -7.65 -32.18 2.81
CA ASP A 215 -6.68 -33.28 2.73
C ASP A 215 -5.57 -33.16 3.78
N LEU A 216 -5.18 -31.94 4.15
CA LEU A 216 -4.25 -31.69 5.25
C LEU A 216 -4.89 -31.91 6.61
N LYS A 217 -6.16 -31.54 6.77
CA LYS A 217 -6.98 -31.80 7.96
C LYS A 217 -7.05 -33.29 8.26
N ASP A 218 -7.34 -34.12 7.24
CA ASP A 218 -7.47 -35.58 7.39
C ASP A 218 -6.17 -36.26 7.86
N LYS A 219 -5.01 -35.60 7.67
CA LYS A 219 -3.69 -36.09 8.10
C LYS A 219 -3.25 -35.55 9.46
N THR A 220 -3.97 -34.57 10.03
CA THR A 220 -3.54 -33.83 11.21
C THR A 220 -4.61 -33.89 12.29
N SER A 221 -4.31 -34.53 13.42
CA SER A 221 -5.20 -34.54 14.57
C SER A 221 -5.41 -33.12 15.11
N ASN A 222 -6.60 -32.85 15.68
CA ASN A 222 -6.92 -31.56 16.31
C ASN A 222 -6.76 -30.35 15.35
N SER A 223 -7.24 -30.52 14.11
CA SER A 223 -7.16 -29.49 13.08
C SER A 223 -8.53 -29.00 12.61
N HIS A 224 -8.59 -27.72 12.23
CA HIS A 224 -9.79 -27.03 11.80
C HIS A 224 -9.57 -26.35 10.47
N VAL A 225 -10.61 -26.31 9.63
CA VAL A 225 -10.56 -25.70 8.30
C VAL A 225 -11.57 -24.56 8.27
N PHE A 226 -11.08 -23.38 7.93
CA PHE A 226 -11.84 -22.16 7.86
C PHE A 226 -11.83 -21.62 6.43
N VAL A 227 -13.01 -21.26 5.92
CA VAL A 227 -13.17 -20.62 4.62
C VAL A 227 -13.72 -19.23 4.82
N PHE A 228 -13.13 -18.25 4.13
CA PHE A 228 -13.67 -16.91 4.05
C PHE A 228 -14.64 -16.79 2.88
N GLU A 229 -15.89 -16.44 3.19
CA GLU A 229 -16.91 -16.17 2.18
C GLU A 229 -17.64 -14.87 2.55
N ASN A 230 -17.69 -13.91 1.62
CA ASN A 230 -18.43 -12.65 1.79
C ASN A 230 -18.07 -11.84 3.05
N GLY A 231 -16.81 -11.92 3.50
CA GLY A 231 -16.33 -11.21 4.69
C GLY A 231 -16.67 -11.90 6.02
N GLU A 232 -17.21 -13.12 5.98
CA GLU A 232 -17.45 -13.97 7.13
C GLU A 232 -16.57 -15.21 7.09
N ILE A 233 -16.26 -15.75 8.27
CA ILE A 233 -15.51 -16.98 8.41
C ILE A 233 -16.46 -18.13 8.74
N LYS A 234 -16.31 -19.25 8.03
CA LYS A 234 -17.06 -20.49 8.30
C LYS A 234 -16.11 -21.65 8.52
N GLU A 235 -16.37 -22.46 9.53
CA GLU A 235 -15.70 -23.74 9.67
C GLU A 235 -16.33 -24.76 8.70
N VAL A 236 -15.49 -25.53 8.00
CA VAL A 236 -15.93 -26.56 7.06
C VAL A 236 -15.46 -27.94 7.52
N ILE A 237 -16.37 -28.92 7.45
CA ILE A 237 -16.12 -30.32 7.77
C ILE A 237 -16.51 -31.14 6.54
N ARG A 238 -15.63 -32.07 6.13
CA ARG A 238 -15.93 -33.01 5.05
C ARG A 238 -17.05 -33.95 5.53
N GLU A 239 -18.24 -33.86 4.93
CA GLU A 239 -19.32 -34.81 5.21
C GLU A 239 -18.84 -36.21 4.81
N THR A 240 -18.68 -37.09 5.79
CA THR A 240 -18.29 -38.47 5.53
C THR A 240 -19.49 -39.18 4.91
N LYS A 241 -19.48 -39.41 3.59
CA LYS A 241 -20.46 -40.31 2.97
C LYS A 241 -20.31 -41.69 3.62
N GLN A 242 -21.29 -42.10 4.41
CA GLN A 242 -21.37 -43.48 4.88
C GLN A 242 -21.51 -44.39 3.66
N VAL A 243 -20.45 -45.13 3.34
CA VAL A 243 -20.52 -46.19 2.33
C VAL A 243 -21.27 -47.35 2.99
N PRO A 244 -22.45 -47.77 2.48
CA PRO A 244 -23.14 -48.92 3.02
C PRO A 244 -22.25 -50.15 2.87
N ILE A 245 -21.93 -50.78 4.00
CA ILE A 245 -21.27 -52.09 4.03
C ILE A 245 -22.24 -53.07 3.38
N LYS A 246 -21.85 -53.63 2.23
CA LYS A 246 -22.56 -54.75 1.60
C LYS A 246 -22.07 -56.06 2.19
#